data_AF-A0A348V4A8-F1
#
_entry.id   AF-A0A348V4A8-F1
#
_cell.length_a   1.000
_cell.length_b   1.000
_cell.length_c   1.000
_cell.angle_alpha   90.00
_cell.angle_beta   90.00
_cell.angle_gamma   90.00
#
_symmetry.space_group_name_H-M   'P 1'
#
loop_
_entity.id
_entity.type
_entity.pdbx_description
1 polymer ?
#
loop_
_entity_poly.entity_id
_entity_poly.type
_entity_poly.pdbx_seq_one_letter_code
_entity_poly.pdbx_strand_id
1 'polypeptide(L)'
;MEDGAALLLKDVTLDGTGLADGNQSVVFNTAGLNYGDLRIEGCEIKNYVKGLYYLNVASIVESITINNCLIYNIECNGGDFMDSRAGAIKTITLSNSTVYKSVLARDFIRYDDKSSSFPGITSKIFVNHNTLYGVANGGKRLLYVRFKGTDISFTNNIVAETTAIFSNQTSTAVPTFGNNNYFNAPGLFTGGSTSSLIFDDSASSENPGFVNATNGDFTVTNELLKAKSTGDPRWVQ
;
A
#
# COMPACT_ATOMS: atom_id res chain seq x y z
N MET A 1 -6.20 1.79 18.42
CA MET A 1 -6.97 3.05 18.37
C MET A 1 -8.37 2.73 18.84
N GLU A 2 -8.79 3.41 19.90
CA GLU A 2 -10.08 3.22 20.56
C GLU A 2 -10.91 4.51 20.48
N ASP A 3 -12.21 4.40 20.71
CA ASP A 3 -13.13 5.50 21.06
C ASP A 3 -13.11 6.69 20.09
N GLY A 4 -12.96 6.43 18.78
CA GLY A 4 -12.98 7.46 17.74
C GLY A 4 -11.74 8.36 17.70
N ALA A 5 -10.64 7.96 18.36
CA ALA A 5 -9.42 8.74 18.43
C ALA A 5 -8.81 9.09 17.06
N ALA A 6 -7.99 10.15 17.05
CA ALA A 6 -7.01 10.43 16.00
C ALA A 6 -5.60 10.12 16.53
N LEU A 7 -4.66 9.78 15.65
CA LEU A 7 -3.29 9.44 16.01
C LEU A 7 -2.29 10.03 15.01
N LEU A 8 -1.27 10.70 15.53
CA LEU A 8 -0.08 11.10 14.79
C LEU A 8 1.13 10.34 15.32
N LEU A 9 1.79 9.61 14.44
CA LEU A 9 3.11 9.03 14.62
C LEU A 9 4.06 9.77 13.69
N LYS A 10 5.12 10.36 14.25
CA LYS A 10 6.05 11.18 13.48
C LYS A 10 7.48 10.93 13.89
N ASP A 11 8.34 10.65 12.91
CA ASP A 11 9.79 10.48 13.07
C ASP A 11 10.16 9.45 14.14
N VAL A 12 9.40 8.34 14.20
CA VAL A 12 9.60 7.26 15.18
C VAL A 12 9.82 5.91 14.48
N THR A 13 10.49 5.00 15.19
CA THR A 13 10.60 3.59 14.79
C THR A 13 9.51 2.78 15.48
N LEU A 14 8.67 2.11 14.69
CA LEU A 14 7.73 1.09 15.13
C LEU A 14 8.34 -0.29 14.82
N ASP A 15 8.71 -1.03 15.86
CA ASP A 15 9.28 -2.37 15.73
C ASP A 15 8.36 -3.40 16.37
N GLY A 16 7.82 -4.30 15.54
CA GLY A 16 6.91 -5.36 15.95
C GLY A 16 7.57 -6.59 16.56
N THR A 17 8.90 -6.60 16.72
CA THR A 17 9.63 -7.75 17.27
C THR A 17 9.13 -8.13 18.64
N GLY A 18 8.72 -9.39 18.81
CA GLY A 18 8.25 -9.91 20.09
C GLY A 18 6.82 -9.51 20.47
N LEU A 19 6.05 -8.88 19.58
CA LEU A 19 4.63 -8.63 19.82
C LEU A 19 3.87 -9.94 20.02
N ALA A 20 3.30 -10.11 21.21
CA ALA A 20 2.70 -11.37 21.65
C ALA A 20 1.50 -11.82 20.78
N ASP A 21 0.73 -10.88 20.22
CA ASP A 21 -0.44 -11.16 19.39
C ASP A 21 -0.13 -11.16 17.88
N GLY A 22 1.10 -10.79 17.51
CA GLY A 22 1.55 -10.60 16.13
C GLY A 22 0.66 -9.66 15.32
N ASN A 23 -0.03 -8.70 15.93
CA ASN A 23 -0.96 -7.83 15.23
C ASN A 23 -0.29 -6.87 14.25
N GLN A 24 -1.12 -6.13 13.51
CA GLN A 24 -0.70 -5.02 12.67
C GLN A 24 -0.17 -3.85 13.52
N SER A 25 0.57 -2.92 12.90
CA SER A 25 1.15 -1.77 13.64
C SER A 25 0.12 -0.84 14.26
N VAL A 26 -1.04 -0.67 13.61
CA VAL A 26 -2.18 0.09 14.15
C VAL A 26 -3.47 -0.70 13.97
N VAL A 27 -4.25 -0.85 15.04
CA VAL A 27 -5.55 -1.54 14.98
C VAL A 27 -6.67 -0.60 15.40
N PHE A 28 -7.77 -0.56 14.64
CA PHE A 28 -9.02 0.13 15.00
C PHE A 28 -9.99 -0.88 15.64
N ASN A 29 -10.36 -0.65 16.90
CA ASN A 29 -10.98 -1.70 17.75
C ASN A 29 -12.42 -1.43 18.21
N THR A 30 -12.89 -0.18 18.13
CA THR A 30 -14.21 0.22 18.61
C THR A 30 -15.17 0.38 17.44
N ALA A 31 -16.28 -0.36 17.47
CA ALA A 31 -17.34 -0.30 16.46
C ALA A 31 -18.29 0.88 16.67
N GLY A 32 -19.00 1.29 15.63
CA GLY A 32 -20.09 2.27 15.71
C GLY A 32 -19.65 3.73 15.86
N LEU A 33 -18.40 4.04 15.51
CA LEU A 33 -17.81 5.36 15.71
C LEU A 33 -17.24 5.95 14.42
N ASN A 34 -16.90 7.24 14.50
CA ASN A 34 -16.08 7.93 13.53
C ASN A 34 -14.71 8.19 14.16
N TYR A 35 -13.68 7.52 13.64
CA TYR A 35 -12.29 7.83 13.94
C TYR A 35 -11.85 9.08 13.18
N GLY A 36 -11.02 9.88 13.85
CA GLY A 36 -10.27 10.95 13.19
C GLY A 36 -9.13 10.43 12.33
N ASP A 37 -8.15 11.28 12.07
CA ASP A 37 -7.02 10.95 11.20
C ASP A 37 -6.03 9.98 11.86
N LEU A 38 -5.57 8.98 11.10
CA LEU A 38 -4.32 8.28 11.36
C LEU A 38 -3.24 8.85 10.44
N ARG A 39 -2.19 9.44 11.02
CA ARG A 39 -1.05 10.00 10.29
C ARG A 39 0.24 9.34 10.75
N ILE A 40 0.99 8.80 9.80
CA ILE A 40 2.29 8.16 10.01
C ILE A 40 3.29 8.83 9.08
N GLU A 41 4.19 9.63 9.65
CA GLU A 41 5.01 10.60 8.92
C GLU A 41 6.49 10.36 9.26
N GLY A 42 7.35 10.16 8.26
CA GLY A 42 8.80 10.06 8.53
C GLY A 42 9.22 8.83 9.33
N CYS A 43 8.36 7.81 9.43
CA CYS A 43 8.57 6.69 10.35
C CYS A 43 9.32 5.52 9.69
N GLU A 44 10.02 4.76 10.52
CA GLU A 44 10.50 3.42 10.18
C GLU A 44 9.53 2.40 10.79
N ILE A 45 9.00 1.46 10.00
CA ILE A 45 8.01 0.49 10.47
C ILE A 45 8.48 -0.91 10.07
N LYS A 46 8.72 -1.77 11.05
CA LYS A 46 9.37 -3.06 10.78
C LYS A 46 8.93 -4.22 11.66
N ASN A 47 9.17 -5.42 11.17
CA ASN A 47 9.07 -6.68 11.92
C ASN A 47 7.68 -6.95 12.52
N TYR A 48 6.62 -6.37 11.94
CA TYR A 48 5.24 -6.73 12.29
C TYR A 48 4.83 -8.00 11.55
N VAL A 49 4.05 -8.87 12.21
CA VAL A 49 3.69 -10.16 11.63
C VAL A 49 2.56 -10.02 10.60
N LYS A 50 1.49 -9.26 10.91
CA LYS A 50 0.26 -9.25 10.09
C LYS A 50 0.16 -8.14 9.06
N GLY A 51 0.68 -6.94 9.30
CA GLY A 51 0.45 -5.79 8.41
C GLY A 51 0.66 -4.42 9.05
N LEU A 52 0.31 -3.37 8.33
CA LEU A 52 0.47 -1.98 8.71
C LEU A 52 -0.72 -1.48 9.53
N TYR A 53 -1.95 -1.63 9.03
CA TYR A 53 -3.14 -1.33 9.82
C TYR A 53 -4.23 -2.37 9.67
N TYR A 54 -5.13 -2.41 10.65
CA TYR A 54 -6.30 -3.29 10.64
C TYR A 54 -7.59 -2.58 11.07
N LEU A 55 -8.58 -2.58 10.17
CA LEU A 55 -9.94 -2.10 10.41
C LEU A 55 -10.95 -3.24 10.18
N ASN A 56 -11.32 -3.94 11.25
CA ASN A 56 -12.33 -5.01 11.22
C ASN A 56 -13.47 -4.78 12.22
N VAL A 57 -13.80 -3.51 12.42
CA VAL A 57 -15.01 -3.07 13.12
C VAL A 57 -15.82 -2.15 12.22
N ALA A 58 -17.14 -2.13 12.40
CA ALA A 58 -18.04 -1.30 11.61
C ALA A 58 -17.97 0.16 12.09
N SER A 59 -16.95 0.88 11.60
CA SER A 59 -16.67 2.29 11.93
C SER A 59 -16.18 3.04 10.70
N ILE A 60 -16.28 4.36 10.74
CA ILE A 60 -15.75 5.25 9.70
C ILE A 60 -14.39 5.79 10.17
N VAL A 61 -13.41 5.84 9.27
CA VAL A 61 -12.11 6.51 9.51
C VAL A 61 -12.02 7.70 8.55
N GLU A 62 -11.73 8.87 9.09
CA GLU A 62 -11.65 10.10 8.29
C GLU A 62 -10.51 10.01 7.28
N SER A 63 -9.30 9.72 7.72
CA SER A 63 -8.18 9.49 6.82
C SER A 63 -7.11 8.58 7.41
N ILE A 64 -6.38 7.90 6.53
CA ILE A 64 -5.13 7.21 6.83
C ILE A 64 -4.08 7.78 5.89
N THR A 65 -3.06 8.46 6.44
CA THR A 65 -1.92 9.00 5.69
C THR A 65 -0.64 8.33 6.17
N ILE A 66 0.07 7.67 5.27
CA ILE A 66 1.41 7.11 5.47
C ILE A 66 2.34 7.81 4.49
N ASN A 67 3.26 8.61 5.02
CA ASN A 67 4.08 9.49 4.21
C ASN A 67 5.53 9.50 4.68
N ASN A 68 6.46 9.55 3.72
CA ASN A 68 7.90 9.57 3.99
C ASN A 68 8.39 8.41 4.89
N CYS A 69 7.84 7.21 4.71
CA CYS A 69 8.13 6.08 5.58
C CYS A 69 9.05 5.03 4.92
N LEU A 70 9.81 4.32 5.74
CA LEU A 70 10.54 3.10 5.35
C LEU A 70 9.88 1.90 6.05
N ILE A 71 9.30 0.98 5.27
CA ILE A 71 8.47 -0.11 5.80
C ILE A 71 9.00 -1.45 5.33
N TYR A 72 9.34 -2.35 6.25
CA TYR A 72 9.99 -3.61 5.87
C TYR A 72 9.86 -4.77 6.85
N ASN A 73 10.14 -5.98 6.36
CA ASN A 73 10.01 -7.22 7.14
C ASN A 73 8.60 -7.41 7.72
N ILE A 74 7.56 -7.11 6.94
CA ILE A 74 6.16 -7.35 7.31
C ILE A 74 5.59 -8.40 6.37
N GLU A 75 5.67 -9.67 6.75
CA GLU A 75 5.36 -10.80 5.86
C GLU A 75 3.87 -10.91 5.50
N CYS A 76 3.01 -10.39 6.37
CA CYS A 76 1.55 -10.53 6.33
C CYS A 76 1.08 -11.98 6.60
N ASN A 77 1.51 -12.55 7.72
CA ASN A 77 1.01 -13.85 8.18
C ASN A 77 -0.24 -13.68 9.06
N GLY A 78 -1.42 -14.03 8.54
CA GLY A 78 -2.70 -13.91 9.25
C GLY A 78 -3.43 -12.58 9.05
N GLY A 79 -2.92 -11.70 8.19
CA GLY A 79 -3.54 -10.43 7.78
C GLY A 79 -3.12 -10.04 6.36
N ASP A 80 -3.75 -9.01 5.81
CA ASP A 80 -3.24 -8.30 4.63
C ASP A 80 -2.46 -7.05 5.09
N PHE A 81 -1.73 -6.38 4.19
CA PHE A 81 -0.82 -5.31 4.61
C PHE A 81 -1.55 -4.04 5.07
N MET A 82 -2.38 -3.45 4.21
CA MET A 82 -3.33 -2.39 4.58
C MET A 82 -4.73 -3.00 4.58
N ASP A 83 -5.23 -3.43 5.74
CA ASP A 83 -6.32 -4.41 5.85
C ASP A 83 -7.61 -3.80 6.43
N SER A 84 -8.55 -3.46 5.55
CA SER A 84 -9.92 -3.05 5.92
C SER A 84 -10.95 -4.10 5.53
N ARG A 85 -11.71 -4.60 6.51
CA ARG A 85 -12.66 -5.71 6.36
C ARG A 85 -14.10 -5.38 6.71
N ALA A 86 -14.31 -4.46 7.66
CA ALA A 86 -15.64 -4.18 8.21
C ALA A 86 -16.02 -2.69 8.25
N GLY A 87 -15.05 -1.78 8.18
CA GLY A 87 -15.29 -0.34 8.28
C GLY A 87 -15.22 0.36 6.93
N ALA A 88 -15.42 1.68 6.95
CA ALA A 88 -15.20 2.57 5.82
C ALA A 88 -14.06 3.55 6.12
N ILE A 89 -13.20 3.82 5.14
CA ILE A 89 -12.13 4.80 5.22
C ILE A 89 -12.36 5.81 4.10
N LYS A 90 -12.53 7.10 4.42
CA LYS A 90 -12.82 8.09 3.38
C LYS A 90 -11.61 8.36 2.50
N THR A 91 -10.42 8.50 3.09
CA THR A 91 -9.19 8.75 2.33
C THR A 91 -8.05 7.87 2.83
N ILE A 92 -7.37 7.20 1.91
CA ILE A 92 -6.11 6.49 2.15
C ILE A 92 -5.03 7.11 1.27
N THR A 93 -3.93 7.53 1.88
CA THR A 93 -2.76 8.05 1.17
C THR A 93 -1.53 7.27 1.59
N LEU A 94 -0.84 6.67 0.61
CA LEU A 94 0.51 6.15 0.74
C LEU A 94 1.41 6.96 -0.20
N SER A 95 2.34 7.73 0.37
CA SER A 95 3.21 8.57 -0.44
C SER A 95 4.64 8.65 0.03
N ASN A 96 5.56 8.94 -0.90
CA ASN A 96 6.97 9.19 -0.61
C ASN A 96 7.60 8.08 0.24
N SER A 97 7.13 6.84 0.08
CA SER A 97 7.46 5.75 0.99
C SER A 97 8.04 4.56 0.25
N THR A 98 8.85 3.79 0.97
CA THR A 98 9.47 2.58 0.45
C THR A 98 8.96 1.37 1.22
N VAL A 99 8.46 0.36 0.50
CA VAL A 99 8.05 -0.91 1.08
C VAL A 99 8.87 -2.04 0.46
N TYR A 100 9.57 -2.82 1.29
CA TYR A 100 10.40 -3.92 0.83
C TYR A 100 10.43 -5.09 1.82
N LYS A 101 10.83 -6.29 1.37
CA LYS A 101 10.83 -7.52 2.18
C LYS A 101 9.51 -7.74 2.94
N SER A 102 8.40 -7.39 2.29
CA SER A 102 7.08 -7.36 2.93
C SER A 102 6.03 -7.89 1.98
N VAL A 103 4.90 -8.32 2.53
CA VAL A 103 3.72 -8.77 1.78
C VAL A 103 4.05 -9.97 0.89
N LEU A 104 4.60 -11.04 1.48
CA LEU A 104 5.19 -12.14 0.70
C LEU A 104 4.16 -12.88 -0.16
N ALA A 105 2.94 -13.09 0.34
CA ALA A 105 1.90 -13.83 -0.37
C ALA A 105 0.48 -13.34 -0.04
N ARG A 106 0.32 -12.03 0.15
CA ARG A 106 -0.93 -11.36 0.55
C ARG A 106 -1.23 -10.12 -0.28
N ASP A 107 -2.40 -9.54 -0.07
CA ASP A 107 -2.77 -8.31 -0.75
C ASP A 107 -2.07 -7.10 -0.11
N PHE A 108 -1.63 -6.17 -0.95
CA PHE A 108 -0.98 -4.94 -0.49
C PHE A 108 -2.00 -3.98 0.12
N ILE A 109 -3.06 -3.66 -0.64
CA ILE A 109 -4.21 -2.91 -0.11
C ILE A 109 -5.45 -3.78 -0.21
N ARG A 110 -6.05 -4.07 0.93
CA ARG A 110 -7.35 -4.73 1.05
C ARG A 110 -8.40 -3.76 1.59
N TYR A 111 -9.52 -3.69 0.88
CA TYR A 111 -10.68 -2.95 1.33
C TYR A 111 -11.97 -3.67 0.91
N ASP A 112 -12.52 -4.46 1.83
CA ASP A 112 -13.67 -5.33 1.55
C ASP A 112 -14.97 -4.59 1.24
N ASP A 113 -15.88 -5.29 0.56
CA ASP A 113 -17.22 -4.77 0.23
C ASP A 113 -18.07 -4.64 1.51
N LYS A 114 -18.09 -3.41 2.03
CA LYS A 114 -18.97 -2.96 3.10
C LYS A 114 -19.73 -1.68 2.74
N SER A 115 -19.68 -1.27 1.47
CA SER A 115 -20.22 0.03 1.05
C SER A 115 -21.73 0.16 1.28
N SER A 116 -22.49 -0.94 1.26
CA SER A 116 -23.92 -0.93 1.60
C SER A 116 -24.20 -0.63 3.08
N SER A 117 -23.25 -0.89 3.97
CA SER A 117 -23.33 -0.53 5.40
C SER A 117 -22.94 0.93 5.67
N PHE A 118 -22.35 1.62 4.69
CA PHE A 118 -21.89 3.00 4.80
C PHE A 118 -22.38 3.85 3.62
N PRO A 119 -23.71 4.04 3.48
CA PRO A 119 -24.27 4.79 2.36
C PRO A 119 -23.75 6.23 2.37
N GLY A 120 -23.45 6.76 1.18
CA GLY A 120 -22.97 8.14 1.00
C GLY A 120 -21.45 8.32 1.18
N ILE A 121 -20.70 7.26 1.49
CA ILE A 121 -19.23 7.31 1.50
C ILE A 121 -18.67 6.94 0.13
N THR A 122 -17.93 7.89 -0.47
CA THR A 122 -17.06 7.68 -1.62
C THR A 122 -15.63 7.71 -1.12
N SER A 123 -14.97 6.56 -1.13
CA SER A 123 -13.59 6.44 -0.68
C SER A 123 -12.60 6.88 -1.76
N LYS A 124 -11.45 7.41 -1.35
CA LYS A 124 -10.34 7.77 -2.23
C LYS A 124 -9.05 7.12 -1.77
N ILE A 125 -8.32 6.51 -2.70
CA ILE A 125 -7.01 5.90 -2.45
C ILE A 125 -5.97 6.56 -3.35
N PHE A 126 -4.92 7.09 -2.75
CA PHE A 126 -3.79 7.71 -3.42
C PHE A 126 -2.52 6.92 -3.10
N VAL A 127 -1.91 6.32 -4.13
CA VAL A 127 -0.59 5.67 -4.03
C VAL A 127 0.35 6.45 -4.95
N ASN A 128 1.17 7.31 -4.37
CA ASN A 128 1.93 8.30 -5.12
C ASN A 128 3.39 8.43 -4.69
N HIS A 129 4.33 8.40 -5.65
CA HIS A 129 5.77 8.55 -5.36
C HIS A 129 6.28 7.52 -4.35
N ASN A 130 6.03 6.23 -4.59
CA ASN A 130 6.53 5.15 -3.73
C ASN A 130 7.51 4.25 -4.47
N THR A 131 8.39 3.60 -3.71
CA THR A 131 9.21 2.48 -4.19
C THR A 131 8.73 1.19 -3.53
N LEU A 132 8.08 0.33 -4.30
CA LEU A 132 7.51 -0.94 -3.84
C LEU A 132 8.35 -2.10 -4.40
N TYR A 133 9.14 -2.75 -3.56
CA TYR A 133 10.10 -3.77 -3.98
C TYR A 133 9.75 -5.15 -3.42
N GLY A 134 9.46 -6.11 -4.29
CA GLY A 134 9.14 -7.49 -3.89
C GLY A 134 7.85 -7.63 -3.08
N VAL A 135 6.90 -6.70 -3.23
CA VAL A 135 5.60 -6.75 -2.53
C VAL A 135 4.61 -7.63 -3.27
N ALA A 136 3.72 -8.31 -2.55
CA ALA A 136 2.69 -9.21 -3.08
C ALA A 136 3.24 -10.33 -4.00
N ASN A 137 4.47 -10.77 -3.73
CA ASN A 137 5.29 -11.61 -4.61
C ASN A 137 4.86 -13.10 -4.70
N GLY A 138 3.74 -13.46 -4.09
CA GLY A 138 3.08 -14.75 -4.21
C GLY A 138 1.96 -14.76 -5.26
N GLY A 139 2.04 -13.89 -6.27
CA GLY A 139 1.02 -13.72 -7.30
C GLY A 139 -0.28 -13.08 -6.77
N LYS A 140 -0.18 -12.23 -5.75
CA LYS A 140 -1.32 -11.54 -5.13
C LYS A 140 -1.52 -10.14 -5.70
N ARG A 141 -2.47 -9.40 -5.11
CA ARG A 141 -2.94 -8.15 -5.67
C ARG A 141 -2.30 -6.96 -4.98
N LEU A 142 -1.91 -5.96 -5.77
CA LEU A 142 -1.64 -4.64 -5.23
C LEU A 142 -2.92 -3.98 -4.71
N LEU A 143 -4.05 -4.25 -5.37
CA LEU A 143 -5.36 -3.65 -5.07
C LEU A 143 -6.44 -4.74 -4.97
N TYR A 144 -6.75 -5.16 -3.74
CA TYR A 144 -7.95 -5.92 -3.41
C TYR A 144 -9.03 -4.99 -2.84
N VAL A 145 -9.51 -4.08 -3.69
CA VAL A 145 -10.46 -3.02 -3.31
C VAL A 145 -11.85 -3.38 -3.84
N ARG A 146 -12.77 -3.68 -2.94
CA ARG A 146 -14.15 -4.09 -3.25
C ARG A 146 -15.20 -3.15 -2.65
N PHE A 147 -14.80 -2.22 -1.79
CA PHE A 147 -15.66 -1.13 -1.34
C PHE A 147 -16.10 -0.29 -2.56
N LYS A 148 -17.38 -0.37 -2.92
CA LYS A 148 -17.90 0.18 -4.18
C LYS A 148 -17.83 1.69 -4.20
N GLY A 149 -17.57 2.25 -5.38
CA GLY A 149 -17.43 3.69 -5.57
C GLY A 149 -16.12 4.26 -5.03
N THR A 150 -15.08 3.42 -4.82
CA THR A 150 -13.75 3.90 -4.46
C THR A 150 -13.02 4.45 -5.68
N ASP A 151 -12.57 5.69 -5.61
CA ASP A 151 -11.66 6.29 -6.59
C ASP A 151 -10.21 5.94 -6.24
N ILE A 152 -9.42 5.52 -7.23
CA ILE A 152 -8.03 5.10 -7.02
C ILE A 152 -7.11 5.87 -7.96
N SER A 153 -6.05 6.45 -7.41
CA SER A 153 -4.92 7.02 -8.15
C SER A 153 -3.65 6.26 -7.78
N PHE A 154 -2.92 5.82 -8.80
CA PHE A 154 -1.65 5.09 -8.66
C PHE A 154 -0.63 5.72 -9.60
N THR A 155 0.19 6.64 -9.09
CA THR A 155 1.04 7.52 -9.92
C THR A 155 2.46 7.69 -9.40
N ASN A 156 3.40 7.94 -10.30
CA ASN A 156 4.80 8.23 -9.96
C ASN A 156 5.48 7.13 -9.13
N ASN A 157 5.03 5.88 -9.18
CA ASN A 157 5.60 4.81 -8.37
C ASN A 157 6.64 4.00 -9.15
N ILE A 158 7.67 3.51 -8.46
CA ILE A 158 8.45 2.36 -8.92
C ILE A 158 7.87 1.11 -8.24
N VAL A 159 7.47 0.12 -9.02
CA VAL A 159 7.18 -1.24 -8.54
C VAL A 159 8.18 -2.19 -9.17
N ALA A 160 8.90 -2.94 -8.35
CA ALA A 160 10.00 -3.76 -8.82
C ALA A 160 10.04 -5.17 -8.21
N GLU A 161 10.57 -6.12 -8.97
CA GLU A 161 10.87 -7.49 -8.52
C GLU A 161 9.67 -8.21 -7.91
N THR A 162 8.52 -8.16 -8.58
CA THR A 162 7.27 -8.74 -8.07
C THR A 162 6.50 -9.54 -9.10
N THR A 163 5.88 -10.65 -8.68
CA THR A 163 4.88 -11.36 -9.47
C THR A 163 3.45 -10.85 -9.25
N ALA A 164 3.26 -9.72 -8.58
CA ALA A 164 1.95 -9.18 -8.27
C ALA A 164 1.14 -8.84 -9.53
N ILE A 165 -0.18 -8.82 -9.36
CA ILE A 165 -1.15 -8.26 -10.31
C ILE A 165 -1.79 -7.02 -9.70
N PHE A 166 -2.42 -6.15 -10.49
CA PHE A 166 -3.21 -5.05 -9.91
C PHE A 166 -4.42 -5.57 -9.16
N SER A 167 -5.34 -6.25 -9.87
CA SER A 167 -6.53 -6.84 -9.27
C SER A 167 -7.10 -7.91 -10.18
N ASN A 168 -7.77 -8.89 -9.58
CA ASN A 168 -8.65 -9.84 -10.27
C ASN A 168 -10.12 -9.71 -9.79
N GLN A 169 -10.46 -8.57 -9.18
CA GLN A 169 -11.79 -8.29 -8.69
C GLN A 169 -12.50 -7.31 -9.63
N THR A 170 -13.68 -7.71 -10.12
CA THR A 170 -14.50 -6.87 -11.00
C THR A 170 -15.01 -5.60 -10.31
N SER A 171 -15.07 -5.59 -8.98
CA SER A 171 -15.45 -4.43 -8.17
C SER A 171 -14.32 -3.43 -7.95
N THR A 172 -13.07 -3.78 -8.24
CA THR A 172 -11.96 -2.84 -8.13
C THR A 172 -12.04 -1.86 -9.29
N ALA A 173 -12.15 -0.56 -8.98
CA ALA A 173 -12.08 0.48 -9.99
C ALA A 173 -10.71 0.46 -10.69
N VAL A 174 -10.70 0.68 -12.00
CA VAL A 174 -9.45 0.89 -12.74
C VAL A 174 -8.79 2.16 -12.22
N PRO A 175 -7.56 2.11 -11.69
CA PRO A 175 -6.89 3.31 -11.20
C PRO A 175 -6.61 4.32 -12.30
N THR A 176 -6.58 5.59 -11.94
CA THR A 176 -5.89 6.60 -12.74
C THR A 176 -4.39 6.38 -12.60
N PHE A 177 -3.78 5.91 -13.67
CA PHE A 177 -2.34 5.68 -13.78
C PHE A 177 -1.60 6.89 -14.35
N GLY A 178 -0.30 6.98 -14.07
CA GLY A 178 0.55 8.02 -14.64
C GLY A 178 1.97 8.01 -14.09
N ASN A 179 2.95 8.12 -14.98
CA ASN A 179 4.37 8.22 -14.65
C ASN A 179 4.90 7.08 -13.74
N ASN A 180 4.32 5.87 -13.84
CA ASN A 180 4.79 4.70 -13.11
C ASN A 180 5.92 3.99 -13.86
N ASN A 181 6.72 3.22 -13.12
CA ASN A 181 7.72 2.30 -13.67
C ASN A 181 7.59 0.91 -13.04
N TYR A 182 7.48 -0.12 -13.87
CA TYR A 182 7.32 -1.52 -13.46
C TYR A 182 8.50 -2.36 -13.96
N PHE A 183 9.46 -2.65 -13.09
CA PHE A 183 10.66 -3.40 -13.44
C PHE A 183 10.59 -4.84 -12.92
N ASN A 184 10.74 -5.84 -13.79
CA ASN A 184 10.54 -7.25 -13.42
C ASN A 184 9.18 -7.48 -12.73
N ALA A 185 8.14 -6.82 -13.24
CA ALA A 185 6.77 -6.90 -12.71
C ALA A 185 5.75 -7.17 -13.84
N PRO A 186 5.86 -8.31 -14.54
CA PRO A 186 5.09 -8.56 -15.76
C PRO A 186 3.58 -8.57 -15.53
N GLY A 187 3.11 -9.01 -14.35
CA GLY A 187 1.68 -9.10 -14.02
C GLY A 187 0.93 -7.76 -14.01
N LEU A 188 1.64 -6.64 -14.13
CA LEU A 188 1.09 -5.29 -14.18
C LEU A 188 0.82 -4.79 -15.62
N PHE A 189 1.32 -5.51 -16.64
CA PHE A 189 1.11 -5.24 -18.07
C PHE A 189 0.17 -6.25 -18.72
N THR A 190 -0.55 -5.81 -19.76
CA THR A 190 -1.41 -6.69 -20.55
C THR A 190 -0.60 -7.86 -21.10
N GLY A 191 -1.12 -9.08 -20.92
CA GLY A 191 -0.46 -10.32 -21.35
C GLY A 191 0.56 -10.89 -20.36
N GLY A 192 0.99 -10.12 -19.34
CA GLY A 192 1.87 -10.64 -18.29
C GLY A 192 1.15 -11.41 -17.18
N SER A 193 -0.18 -11.43 -17.18
CA SER A 193 -1.00 -12.33 -16.36
C SER A 193 -2.29 -12.71 -17.09
N THR A 194 -2.76 -13.94 -16.89
CA THR A 194 -4.08 -14.41 -17.34
C THR A 194 -5.17 -14.20 -16.29
N SER A 195 -4.81 -13.80 -15.08
CA SER A 195 -5.74 -13.65 -13.95
C SER A 195 -6.04 -12.21 -13.59
N SER A 196 -5.15 -11.27 -13.96
CA SER A 196 -5.40 -9.85 -13.74
C SER A 196 -6.49 -9.34 -14.66
N LEU A 197 -7.35 -8.47 -14.12
CA LEU A 197 -8.39 -7.75 -14.85
C LEU A 197 -8.01 -6.28 -15.09
N ILE A 198 -6.93 -5.82 -14.47
CA ILE A 198 -6.45 -4.44 -14.55
C ILE A 198 -4.96 -4.47 -14.92
N PHE A 199 -4.60 -3.61 -15.86
CA PHE A 199 -3.24 -3.45 -16.36
C PHE A 199 -2.95 -1.96 -16.55
N ASP A 200 -1.67 -1.60 -16.50
CA ASP A 200 -1.19 -0.25 -16.80
C ASP A 200 -0.11 -0.32 -17.88
N ASP A 201 -0.57 -0.37 -19.13
CA ASP A 201 0.31 -0.37 -20.30
C ASP A 201 0.94 1.00 -20.60
N SER A 202 0.63 2.04 -19.80
CA SER A 202 1.21 3.38 -19.94
C SER A 202 2.52 3.56 -19.17
N ALA A 203 2.83 2.64 -18.24
CA ALA A 203 4.03 2.68 -17.42
C ALA A 203 5.30 2.35 -18.23
N SER A 204 6.44 2.86 -17.78
CA SER A 204 7.74 2.38 -18.27
C SER A 204 8.17 1.08 -17.58
N SER A 205 9.19 0.40 -18.12
CA SER A 205 9.77 -0.82 -17.54
C SER A 205 11.30 -0.71 -17.40
N GLU A 206 11.79 0.51 -17.19
CA GLU A 206 13.20 0.80 -17.03
C GLU A 206 13.77 0.11 -15.80
N ASN A 207 14.99 -0.42 -15.92
CA ASN A 207 15.74 -0.91 -14.76
C ASN A 207 16.12 0.29 -13.87
N PRO A 208 15.68 0.36 -12.60
CA PRO A 208 16.03 1.46 -11.71
C PRO A 208 17.52 1.54 -11.36
N GLY A 209 18.24 0.41 -11.47
CA GLY A 209 19.65 0.33 -11.10
C GLY A 209 19.88 0.56 -9.60
N PHE A 210 18.99 0.01 -8.75
CA PHE A 210 19.10 0.17 -7.29
C PHE A 210 20.50 -0.21 -6.78
N VAL A 211 21.14 0.70 -6.04
CA VAL A 211 22.51 0.51 -5.54
C VAL A 211 22.63 -0.75 -4.66
N ASN A 212 21.73 -0.94 -3.70
CA ASN A 212 21.75 -2.11 -2.81
C ASN A 212 20.37 -2.43 -2.21
N ALA A 213 19.41 -2.81 -3.05
CA ALA A 213 18.04 -3.13 -2.65
C ALA A 213 17.95 -4.20 -1.55
N THR A 214 18.84 -5.19 -1.56
CA THR A 214 18.89 -6.26 -0.54
C THR A 214 19.10 -5.71 0.87
N ASN A 215 19.83 -4.61 1.00
CA ASN A 215 20.12 -3.95 2.29
C ASN A 215 19.26 -2.69 2.52
N GLY A 216 18.24 -2.46 1.70
CA GLY A 216 17.32 -1.34 1.86
C GLY A 216 17.80 -0.02 1.26
N ASP A 217 18.88 -0.04 0.47
CA ASP A 217 19.33 1.13 -0.31
C ASP A 217 18.75 1.04 -1.73
N PHE A 218 17.72 1.85 -1.95
CA PHE A 218 17.02 1.92 -3.22
C PHE A 218 17.44 3.12 -4.06
N THR A 219 18.60 3.74 -3.78
CA THR A 219 19.15 4.83 -4.60
C THR A 219 19.12 4.43 -6.07
N VAL A 220 18.45 5.24 -6.89
CA VAL A 220 18.19 5.00 -8.31
C VAL A 220 19.34 5.56 -9.14
N THR A 221 19.95 4.73 -10.00
CA THR A 221 20.99 5.18 -10.94
C THR A 221 20.46 5.43 -12.35
N ASN A 222 19.20 5.09 -12.63
CA ASN A 222 18.58 5.34 -13.92
C ASN A 222 18.19 6.82 -14.09
N GLU A 223 18.88 7.51 -14.98
CA GLU A 223 18.69 8.96 -15.23
C GLU A 223 17.29 9.33 -15.74
N LEU A 224 16.60 8.45 -16.49
CA LEU A 224 15.24 8.73 -16.96
C LEU A 224 14.24 8.74 -15.80
N LEU A 225 14.37 7.79 -14.88
CA LEU A 225 13.51 7.72 -13.69
C LEU A 225 13.76 8.89 -12.75
N LYS A 226 15.03 9.31 -12.59
CA LYS A 226 15.40 10.52 -11.86
C LYS A 226 14.79 11.78 -12.47
N ALA A 227 14.95 11.96 -13.79
CA ALA A 227 14.43 13.12 -14.50
C ALA A 227 12.90 13.24 -14.43
N LYS A 228 12.20 12.11 -14.33
CA LYS A 228 10.73 12.05 -14.16
C LYS A 228 10.27 12.06 -12.70
N SER A 229 11.20 12.03 -11.74
CA SER A 229 10.92 11.87 -10.31
C SER A 229 10.02 10.66 -10.01
N THR A 230 10.19 9.56 -10.75
CA THR A 230 9.41 8.33 -10.59
C THR A 230 9.96 7.49 -9.44
N GLY A 231 9.20 7.31 -8.36
CA GLY A 231 9.57 6.53 -7.18
C GLY A 231 9.51 7.33 -5.89
N ASP A 232 9.97 6.74 -4.79
CA ASP A 232 10.15 7.46 -3.52
C ASP A 232 11.24 8.55 -3.68
N PRO A 233 10.93 9.84 -3.41
CA PRO A 233 11.85 10.97 -3.57
C PRO A 233 13.17 10.83 -2.80
N ARG A 234 13.20 10.00 -1.75
CA ARG A 234 14.44 9.69 -1.01
C ARG A 234 15.53 9.15 -1.94
N TRP A 235 15.15 8.43 -2.99
CA TRP A 235 16.05 7.63 -3.80
C TRP A 235 16.29 8.13 -5.23
N VAL A 236 15.52 9.11 -5.70
CA VAL A 236 15.53 9.59 -7.09
C VAL A 236 16.21 10.95 -7.26
N GLN A 237 17.18 11.22 -6.38
CA GLN A 237 18.01 12.43 -6.39
C GLN A 237 19.10 12.36 -7.46
#